data_AF-A0A191ZKD9-F1
#
_entry.id   AF-A0A191ZKD9-F1
#
_cell.length_a   1.000
_cell.length_b   1.000
_cell.length_c   1.000
_cell.angle_alpha   90.00
_cell.angle_beta   90.00
_cell.angle_gamma   90.00
#
_symmetry.space_group_name_H-M   'P 1'
#
loop_
_entity.id
_entity.type
_entity.pdbx_description
1 polymer ?
#
loop_
_entity_poly.entity_id
_entity_poly.type
_entity_poly.pdbx_seq_one_letter_code
_entity_poly.pdbx_strand_id
1 'polypeptide(L)' 'MEALWETLEGDQPNNLYDLVISQIERPLLETAMLRCGQNQSKAAECLGINRSTLRKKLRQHRLIDTND' A
#
# COMPACT_ATOMS: atom_id res chain seq x y z
N MET A 1 7.83 -0.55 -15.68
CA MET A 1 7.87 0.93 -15.70
C MET A 1 7.31 1.47 -17.00
N GLU A 2 7.67 0.96 -18.17
CA GLU A 2 7.11 1.41 -19.46
C GLU A 2 5.59 1.21 -19.58
N ALA A 3 5.06 0.05 -19.16
CA ALA A 3 3.61 -0.24 -19.20
C ALA A 3 2.73 0.73 -18.37
N LEU A 4 3.30 1.35 -17.33
CA LEU A 4 2.62 2.34 -16.50
C LEU A 4 2.41 3.66 -17.26
N TRP A 5 3.35 4.02 -18.13
CA TRP A 5 3.24 5.21 -18.99
C TRP A 5 2.24 4.99 -20.11
N GLU A 6 2.13 3.77 -20.66
CA GLU A 6 1.10 3.39 -21.62
C GLU A 6 -0.32 3.45 -21.02
N THR A 7 -0.46 3.22 -19.70
CA THR A 7 -1.77 3.33 -19.02
C THR A 7 -2.25 4.77 -18.85
N LEU A 8 -1.40 5.77 -19.13
CA LEU A 8 -1.67 7.20 -18.96
C LEU A 8 -1.97 7.93 -20.27
N GLU A 9 -2.16 7.23 -21.38
CA GLU A 9 -2.55 7.85 -22.65
C GLU A 9 -3.94 8.51 -22.52
N GLY A 10 -3.97 9.78 -22.09
CA GLY A 10 -5.14 10.65 -22.18
C GLY A 10 -5.44 11.49 -20.93
N ASP A 11 -4.98 11.08 -19.75
CA ASP A 11 -5.24 11.81 -18.51
C ASP A 11 -3.96 12.51 -18.05
N GLN A 12 -4.01 13.85 -17.90
CA GLN A 12 -2.85 14.64 -17.53
C GLN A 12 -2.16 14.04 -16.28
N PRO A 13 -0.82 13.99 -16.23
CA PRO A 13 -0.06 13.24 -15.23
C PRO A 13 -0.01 13.96 -13.86
N ASN A 14 -1.13 14.51 -13.40
CA ASN A 14 -1.19 15.25 -12.15
C ASN A 14 -1.06 14.31 -10.94
N ASN A 15 -1.31 13.00 -11.11
CA ASN A 15 -1.30 12.01 -10.03
C ASN A 15 -0.55 10.71 -10.36
N LEU A 16 0.39 10.74 -11.33
CA LEU A 16 1.14 9.53 -11.71
C LEU A 16 1.85 8.93 -10.50
N TYR A 17 2.54 9.76 -9.70
CA TYR A 17 3.24 9.30 -8.50
C TYR A 17 2.31 8.52 -7.57
N ASP A 18 1.13 9.06 -7.26
CA ASP A 18 0.14 8.39 -6.40
C ASP A 18 -0.41 7.10 -7.03
N LEU A 19 -0.57 7.07 -8.35
CA LEU A 19 -1.00 5.88 -9.09
C LEU A 19 0.06 4.77 -9.00
N VAL A 20 1.34 5.08 -9.18
CA VAL A 20 2.43 4.10 -9.02
C VAL A 20 2.49 3.59 -7.59
N ILE A 21 2.51 4.52 -6.64
CA ILE A 21 2.65 4.18 -5.23
C ILE A 21 1.49 3.32 -4.78
N SER A 22 0.25 3.64 -5.15
CA SER A 22 -0.92 2.83 -4.76
C SER A 22 -0.88 1.40 -5.33
N GLN A 23 -0.45 1.23 -6.59
CA GLN A 23 -0.31 -0.08 -7.23
C GLN A 23 0.71 -0.98 -6.53
N ILE A 24 1.80 -0.41 -6.01
CA ILE A 24 2.88 -1.16 -5.35
C ILE A 24 2.63 -1.32 -3.85
N GLU A 25 2.08 -0.29 -3.22
CA GLU A 25 1.90 -0.25 -1.77
C GLU A 25 0.89 -1.29 -1.31
N ARG A 26 -0.23 -1.47 -2.01
CA ARG A 26 -1.23 -2.48 -1.65
C ARG A 26 -0.67 -3.91 -1.58
N PRO A 27 -0.03 -4.47 -2.63
CA PRO A 27 0.53 -5.82 -2.57
C PRO A 27 1.70 -5.93 -1.57
N LEU A 28 2.47 -4.86 -1.34
CA LEU A 28 3.49 -4.83 -0.29
C LEU A 28 2.88 -5.03 1.09
N LEU A 29 1.81 -4.29 1.40
CA LEU A 29 1.10 -4.36 2.68
C LEU A 29 0.44 -5.74 2.88
N GLU A 30 -0.24 -6.26 1.86
CA GLU A 30 -0.85 -7.59 1.88
C GLU A 30 0.20 -8.69 2.13
N THR A 31 1.33 -8.62 1.41
CA THR A 31 2.42 -9.58 1.56
C THR A 31 3.04 -9.53 2.96
N ALA A 32 3.29 -8.32 3.48
CA ALA A 32 3.85 -8.15 4.81
C ALA A 32 2.91 -8.70 5.90
N MET A 33 1.61 -8.36 5.81
CA MET A 33 0.60 -8.88 6.73
C MET A 33 0.50 -10.40 6.68
N LEU A 34 0.49 -11.00 5.48
CA LEU A 34 0.48 -12.45 5.32
C LEU A 34 1.73 -13.11 5.91
N ARG A 35 2.93 -12.59 5.60
CA ARG A 35 4.21 -13.11 6.12
C ARG A 35 4.32 -12.98 7.64
N CYS A 36 3.66 -12.00 8.22
CA CYS A 36 3.64 -11.77 9.66
C CYS A 36 2.43 -12.41 10.37
N GLY A 37 1.65 -13.26 9.68
CA GLY A 37 0.51 -13.98 10.28
C GLY A 37 -0.61 -13.05 10.74
N GLN A 38 -0.93 -12.03 9.94
CA GLN A 38 -1.89 -10.96 10.22
C GLN A 38 -1.56 -10.11 11.47
N ASN A 39 -0.35 -10.20 12.02
CA ASN A 39 0.09 -9.41 13.16
C ASN A 39 0.64 -8.05 12.69
N GLN A 40 -0.15 -6.99 12.88
CA GLN A 40 0.23 -5.63 12.48
C GLN A 40 1.51 -5.12 13.16
N SER A 41 1.79 -5.51 14.42
CA SER A 41 3.02 -5.08 15.09
C SER A 41 4.25 -5.68 14.43
N LYS A 42 4.21 -6.99 14.12
CA LYS A 42 5.29 -7.68 13.41
C LYS A 42 5.44 -7.18 11.97
N ALA A 43 4.34 -6.93 11.28
CA ALA A 43 4.36 -6.38 9.92
C ALA A 43 4.95 -4.95 9.90
N ALA A 44 4.65 -4.13 10.91
CA ALA A 44 5.19 -2.78 11.02
C ALA A 44 6.71 -2.79 11.27
N GLU A 45 7.18 -3.68 12.14
CA GLU A 45 8.61 -3.93 12.37
C GLU A 45 9.30 -4.42 11.09
N CYS A 46 8.71 -5.40 10.39
CA CYS A 46 9.24 -5.93 9.12
C CYS A 46 9.34 -4.86 8.03
N LEU A 47 8.36 -3.95 7.95
CA LEU A 47 8.32 -2.85 6.99
C LEU A 47 9.17 -1.64 7.43
N GLY A 48 9.71 -1.63 8.66
CA GLY A 48 10.48 -0.51 9.19
C GLY A 48 9.65 0.76 9.40
N ILE A 49 8.34 0.63 9.62
CA ILE A 49 7.43 1.78 9.82
C ILE A 49 6.74 1.70 11.18
N ASN A 50 6.27 2.85 11.67
CA ASN A 50 5.46 2.88 12.88
C ASN A 50 4.15 2.08 12.67
N ARG A 51 3.73 1.29 13.68
CA ARG A 51 2.46 0.53 13.65
C ARG A 51 1.25 1.41 13.33
N SER A 52 1.19 2.63 13.85
CA SER A 52 0.10 3.57 13.55
C SER A 52 0.09 4.00 12.08
N THR A 53 1.26 4.15 11.47
CA THR A 53 1.41 4.40 10.03
C THR A 53 0.95 3.20 9.22
N LEU A 54 1.38 1.98 9.58
CA LEU A 54 0.90 0.76 8.94
C LEU A 54 -0.63 0.67 9.01
N ARG A 55 -1.22 0.86 10.20
CA ARG A 55 -2.67 0.80 10.38
C ARG A 55 -3.41 1.81 9.51
N LYS A 56 -2.91 3.04 9.40
CA LYS A 56 -3.48 4.05 8.50
C LYS A 56 -3.43 3.59 7.04
N LYS A 57 -2.29 3.06 6.59
CA LYS A 57 -2.12 2.54 5.22
C LYS A 57 -3.02 1.34 4.93
N LEU A 58 -3.15 0.41 5.86
CA LEU A 58 -4.07 -0.73 5.73
C LEU A 58 -5.52 -0.26 5.56
N ARG A 59 -5.96 0.76 6.31
CA ARG A 59 -7.30 1.36 6.14
C ARG A 59 -7.46 2.08 4.80
N GLN A 60 -6.45 2.85 4.37
CA GLN A 60 -6.47 3.54 3.07
C GLN A 60 -6.63 2.56 1.91
N HIS A 61 -5.95 1.42 1.98
CA HIS A 61 -6.02 0.35 0.98
C HIS A 61 -7.16 -0.66 1.22
N ARG A 62 -8.04 -0.39 2.19
CA ARG A 62 -9.20 -1.24 2.56
C ARG A 62 -8.82 -2.70 2.87
N LEU A 63 -7.66 -2.89 3.49
CA LEU A 63 -7.15 -4.19 3.92
C LEU A 63 -7.60 -4.59 5.33
N ILE A 64 -8.06 -3.61 6.12
CA ILE A 64 -8.69 -3.80 7.43
C ILE A 64 -9.86 -2.83 7.56
N ASP A 65 -10.86 -3.20 8.36
CA ASP A 65 -12.01 -2.33 8.61
C ASP A 65 -11.64 -1.14 9.50
N THR A 66 -12.37 -0.04 9.35
CA THR A 66 -12.19 1.17 10.16
C THR A 66 -12.50 0.97 11.65
N ASN A 67 -13.14 -0.15 12.01
CA ASN A 67 -13.59 -0.46 13.37
C ASN A 67 -12.64 -1.39 14.17
N ASP A 68 -11.51 -1.84 13.59
CA ASP A 68 -10.44 -2.59 14.29
C ASP A 68 -9.44 -1.70 15.06
#